data_AF-A0AAW6XV44-F1
#
_entry.id   AF-A0AAW6XV44-F1
#
_cell.length_a   1.000
_cell.length_b   1.000
_cell.length_c   1.000
_cell.angle_alpha   90.00
_cell.angle_beta   90.00
_cell.angle_gamma   90.00
#
_symmetry.space_group_name_H-M   'P 1'
#
loop_
_entity.id
_entity.type
_entity.pdbx_description
1 polymer ?
#
loop_
_entity_poly.entity_id
_entity_poly.type
_entity_poly.pdbx_seq_one_letter_code
_entity_poly.pdbx_strand_id
1 'polypeptide(L)' 'MIDLAAWGALRFNEIQCLRRMDLDLSKGVVRVRRGISRGIGGQLIEGLPKTDAAQRDVTLPAECAKRVTEHMHT' A
#
# COMPACT_ATOMS: atom_id res chain seq x y z
N MET A 1 -2.81 -0.86 -9.63
CA MET A 1 -3.07 -1.91 -8.60
C MET A 1 -2.16 -3.13 -8.75
N ILE A 2 -2.04 -3.72 -9.95
CA ILE A 2 -1.21 -4.93 -10.18
C ILE A 2 0.28 -4.70 -9.85
N ASP A 3 0.85 -3.55 -10.22
CA ASP A 3 2.26 -3.25 -9.94
C ASP A 3 2.59 -3.20 -8.44
N LEU A 4 1.68 -2.66 -7.62
CA LEU A 4 1.88 -2.59 -6.16
C LEU A 4 1.87 -3.99 -5.53
N ALA A 5 0.98 -4.87 -5.98
CA ALA A 5 0.93 -6.25 -5.52
C ALA A 5 2.14 -7.06 -6.00
N ALA A 6 2.53 -6.92 -7.26
CA ALA A 6 3.60 -7.70 -7.88
C ALA A 6 5.00 -7.29 -7.42
N TRP A 7 5.25 -5.98 -7.30
CA TRP A 7 6.60 -5.44 -7.10
C TRP A 7 6.81 -4.72 -5.77
N GLY A 8 5.73 -4.36 -5.06
CA GLY A 8 5.83 -3.76 -3.74
C GLY A 8 5.71 -4.76 -2.58
N ALA A 9 5.50 -6.05 -2.87
CA ALA A 9 5.28 -7.09 -1.86
C ALA A 9 4.23 -6.69 -0.80
N LEU A 10 3.20 -5.95 -1.22
CA LEU A 10 2.10 -5.55 -0.36
C LEU A 10 1.02 -6.63 -0.36
N ARG A 11 0.47 -6.88 0.82
CA ARG A 11 -0.68 -7.78 0.97
C ARG A 11 -1.96 -7.07 0.54
N PHE A 12 -2.97 -7.87 0.19
CA PHE A 12 -4.26 -7.35 -0.26
C PHE A 12 -4.91 -6.39 0.74
N ASN A 13 -4.77 -6.64 2.04
CA ASN A 13 -5.33 -5.78 3.09
C ASN A 13 -4.55 -4.47 3.30
N GLU A 14 -3.29 -4.41 2.89
CA GLU A 14 -2.46 -3.20 2.90
C GLU A 14 -2.80 -2.33 1.68
N ILE A 15 -2.92 -2.95 0.49
CA ILE A 15 -3.27 -2.26 -0.77
C ILE A 15 -4.63 -1.58 -0.65
N GLN A 16 -5.62 -2.22 -0.05
CA GLN A 16 -6.95 -1.64 0.14
C GLN A 16 -6.96 -0.40 1.07
N CYS A 17 -5.97 -0.27 1.95
CA CYS A 17 -5.84 0.86 2.88
C CYS A 17 -4.89 1.95 2.39
N LEU A 18 -4.24 1.75 1.24
CA LEU A 18 -3.35 2.75 0.66
C LEU A 18 -4.16 3.98 0.29
N ARG A 19 -3.64 5.13 0.72
CA ARG A 19 -4.12 6.45 0.33
C ARG A 19 -3.07 7.12 -0.53
N ARG A 20 -3.47 8.12 -1.33
CA ARG A 20 -2.53 8.89 -2.15
C ARG A 20 -1.37 9.49 -1.33
N MET A 21 -1.62 9.91 -0.09
CA MET A 21 -0.61 10.44 0.82
C MET A 21 0.49 9.43 1.23
N ASP A 22 0.22 8.13 1.09
CA ASP A 22 1.18 7.08 1.41
C ASP A 22 2.22 6.88 0.30
N LEU A 23 2.00 7.49 -0.86
CA LEU A 23 2.83 7.33 -2.04
C LEU A 23 3.77 8.52 -2.19
N ASP A 24 5.07 8.26 -2.02
CA ASP A 24 6.12 9.20 -2.38
C ASP A 24 6.70 8.80 -3.74
N LEU A 25 5.96 9.15 -4.79
CA LEU A 25 6.27 8.76 -6.16
C LEU A 25 7.55 9.42 -6.69
N SER A 26 7.93 10.58 -6.14
CA SER A 26 9.20 11.24 -6.44
C SER A 26 10.41 10.38 -6.05
N LYS A 27 10.26 9.56 -5.01
CA LYS A 27 11.27 8.62 -4.50
C LYS A 27 10.96 7.17 -4.85
N GLY A 28 9.85 6.90 -5.53
CA GLY A 28 9.36 5.54 -5.77
C GLY A 28 9.07 4.76 -4.50
N VAL A 29 8.60 5.41 -3.43
CA VAL A 29 8.36 4.77 -2.12
C VAL A 29 6.87 4.68 -1.81
N VAL A 30 6.46 3.52 -1.29
CA VAL A 30 5.13 3.25 -0.74
C VAL A 30 5.22 3.07 0.77
N ARG A 31 4.49 3.90 1.53
CA ARG A 31 4.46 3.85 2.98
C ARG A 31 3.31 2.96 3.45
N VAL A 32 3.62 1.76 3.91
CA VAL A 32 2.62 0.88 4.54
C VAL A 32 2.37 1.38 5.96
N ARG A 33 1.21 1.97 6.20
CA ARG A 33 0.83 2.59 7.50
C ARG A 33 -0.49 2.12 8.07
N ARG A 34 -1.28 1.39 7.27
CA ARG A 34 -2.63 0.95 7.61
C ARG A 34 -2.88 -0.42 7.03
N GLY A 35 -3.82 -1.15 7.62
CA GLY A 35 -4.31 -2.40 7.07
C GLY A 35 -5.74 -2.64 7.47
N ILE A 36 -6.44 -3.41 6.64
CA ILE A 36 -7.77 -3.94 6.97
C ILE A 36 -7.60 -5.28 7.69
N SER A 37 -8.44 -5.48 8.70
CA SER A 37 -8.65 -6.76 9.37
C SER A 37 -10.14 -7.12 9.32
N ARG A 38 -10.45 -8.41 9.47
CA ARG A 38 -11.84 -8.87 9.59
C ARG A 38 -12.17 -9.04 11.08
N GLY A 39 -13.11 -8.25 11.56
CA GLY A 39 -13.68 -8.36 12.90
C GLY A 39 -14.73 -9.47 13.00
N ILE A 40 -15.32 -9.59 14.19
CA ILE A 40 -16.41 -10.53 14.47
C ILE A 40 -17.58 -10.24 13.51
N GLY A 41 -18.18 -11.28 12.94
CA GLY A 41 -19.27 -11.15 11.97
C GLY A 41 -18.83 -10.69 10.57
N GLY A 42 -17.52 -10.63 10.30
CA GLY A 42 -16.99 -10.33 8.96
C GLY A 42 -16.87 -8.84 8.64
N GLN A 43 -17.09 -7.96 9.62
CA GLN A 43 -16.86 -6.52 9.48
C GLN A 43 -15.41 -6.23 9.06
N LEU A 44 -15.22 -5.34 8.08
CA LEU A 44 -13.89 -4.83 7.76
C LEU A 44 -13.56 -3.69 8.74
N ILE A 45 -12.45 -3.84 9.46
CA ILE A 45 -11.94 -2.86 10.42
C ILE A 45 -10.61 -2.34 9.89
N GLU A 46 -10.57 -1.06 9.56
CA GLU A 46 -9.33 -0.33 9.27
C GLU A 46 -8.64 0.05 10.58
N GLY A 47 -7.33 -0.13 10.64
CA GLY A 47 -6.54 0.27 11.80
C GLY A 47 -5.05 0.33 11.49
N LEU A 48 -4.27 0.51 12.57
CA LEU A 48 -2.83 0.29 12.50
C LEU A 48 -2.54 -1.14 12.05
N PRO A 49 -1.41 -1.38 11.37
CA PRO A 49 -0.98 -2.73 11.09
C PRO A 49 -0.93 -3.53 12.38
N LYS A 50 -1.23 -4.83 12.28
CA LYS A 50 -1.35 -5.73 13.44
C LYS A 50 -0.16 -5.66 14.41
N THR A 51 1.01 -5.29 13.90
CA THR A 51 2.25 -5.08 14.65
C THR A 51 2.95 -3.83 14.14
N ASP A 52 3.67 -3.11 15.00
CA ASP A 52 4.50 -1.97 14.57
C ASP A 52 5.56 -2.36 13.53
N ALA A 53 6.10 -3.57 13.62
CA ALA A 53 7.02 -4.12 12.64
C ALA A 53 6.44 -4.25 11.21
N ALA A 54 5.11 -4.16 11.05
CA ALA A 54 4.46 -4.18 9.75
C ALA A 54 4.34 -2.77 9.14
N GLN A 55 4.63 -1.70 9.89
CA GLN A 55 4.80 -0.36 9.35
C GLN A 55 6.16 -0.27 8.67
N ARG A 56 6.18 -0.05 7.36
CA ARG A 56 7.43 -0.03 6.58
C ARG A 56 7.33 0.82 5.34
N ASP A 57 8.49 1.20 4.84
CA ASP A 57 8.63 1.85 3.54
C ASP A 57 9.10 0.82 2.53
N VAL A 58 8.39 0.75 1.41
CA VAL A 58 8.68 -0.17 0.31
C VAL A 58 9.15 0.65 -0.88
N THR A 59 10.36 0.38 -1.35
CA THR A 59 10.85 0.96 -2.61
C THR A 59 10.32 0.14 -3.78
N LEU A 60 9.72 0.81 -4.75
CA LEU A 60 9.30 0.23 -6.01
C LEU A 60 10.42 0.34 -7.06
N PRO A 61 10.55 -0.63 -7.97
CA PRO A 61 11.35 -0.45 -9.17
C PRO A 61 10.90 0.78 -9.97
N ALA A 62 11.84 1.49 -10.60
CA ALA A 62 11.57 2.77 -11.29
C ALA A 62 10.41 2.67 -12.30
N GLU A 63 10.36 1.62 -13.11
CA GLU A 63 9.28 1.42 -14.08
C GLU A 63 7.91 1.17 -13.42
N CYS A 64 7.88 0.54 -12.25
CA CYS A 64 6.65 0.36 -11.50
C CYS A 64 6.18 1.70 -10.91
N ALA A 65 7.11 2.50 -10.36
CA ALA A 65 6.79 3.83 -9.85
C ALA A 65 6.22 4.75 -10.94
N LYS A 66 6.77 4.70 -12.18
CA LYS A 66 6.24 5.43 -13.33
C LYS A 66 4.80 5.04 -13.65
N ARG A 67 4.50 3.75 -13.80
CA ARG A 67 3.13 3.27 -14.06
C ARG A 67 2.15 3.63 -12.95
N VAL A 68 2.58 3.56 -11.68
CA VAL A 68 1.76 4.02 -10.55
C VAL A 68 1.51 5.52 -10.64
N THR A 69 2.49 6.32 -11.06
CA THR A 69 2.34 7.77 -11.25
C THR A 69 1.35 8.09 -12.36
N GLU A 70 1.48 7.46 -13.52
CA GLU A 70 0.53 7.61 -14.63
C GLU A 70 -0.91 7.30 -14.19
N HIS A 71 -1.09 6.22 -13.42
CA HIS A 71 -2.39 5.84 -12.87
C HIS A 71 -2.98 6.88 -11.92
N MET A 72 -2.17 7.69 -11.24
CA MET A 72 -2.70 8.75 -10.35
C MET A 72 -3.28 9.95 -11.09
N HIS A 73 -2.94 10.09 -12.37
CA HIS A 73 -3.42 11.16 -13.26
C HIS A 73 -4.54 10.69 -14.21
N THR A 74 -4.96 9.43 -14.09
CA THR A 74 -6.16 8.88 -14.75
C THR A 74 -7.38 9.11 -13.87
#